data_AF-A0A936KW67-F1
#
_entry.id   AF-A0A936KW67-F1
#
_cell.length_a   1.000
_cell.length_b   1.000
_cell.length_c   1.000
_cell.angle_alpha   90.00
_cell.angle_beta   90.00
_cell.angle_gamma   90.00
#
_symmetry.space_group_name_H-M   'P 1'
#
loop_
_entity.id
_entity.type
_entity.pdbx_description
1 polymer ?
#
loop_
_entity_poly.entity_id
_entity_poly.type
_entity_poly.pdbx_seq_one_letter_code
_entity_poly.pdbx_strand_id
1 'polypeptide(L)'
;MAEAERNFTWKNSSNSGIGAKYYNLIGFDTDASFLASFTNLFIGEVMRLDAIDLPLFAVYAEHTGKSKVKPFVKLQHVMQTQSSKIQETDLEIGIKHLTKHIRCTGIFSRIATSALSEDYYMARIELRMAI
;
A
#
# COMPACT_ATOMS: atom_id res chain seq x y z
N MET A 1 6.73 11.92 -9.36
CA MET A 1 6.47 11.29 -8.05
C MET A 1 7.32 12.00 -7.00
N ALA A 2 6.76 12.31 -5.83
CA ALA A 2 7.49 12.82 -4.68
C ALA A 2 7.28 11.88 -3.48
N GLU A 3 8.31 11.64 -2.69
CA GLU A 3 8.29 10.72 -1.55
C GLU A 3 9.09 11.28 -0.38
N ALA A 4 8.56 11.14 0.84
CA ALA A 4 9.24 11.42 2.08
C ALA A 4 9.06 10.24 3.03
N GLU A 5 10.16 9.65 3.47
CA GLU A 5 10.16 8.48 4.36
C GLU A 5 11.14 8.69 5.51
N ARG A 6 10.78 8.20 6.69
CA ARG A 6 11.67 8.14 7.84
C ARG A 6 11.59 6.78 8.52
N ASN A 7 12.76 6.17 8.68
CA ASN A 7 12.94 4.89 9.35
C ASN A 7 13.57 5.04 10.74
N PHE A 8 13.09 4.22 11.67
CA PHE A 8 13.52 4.19 13.06
C PHE A 8 13.92 2.76 13.42
N THR A 9 15.21 2.55 13.65
CA THR A 9 15.69 1.29 14.22
C THR A 9 15.68 1.38 15.73
N TRP A 10 14.91 0.51 16.36
CA TRP A 10 14.79 0.41 17.81
C TRP A 10 16.02 -0.29 18.40
N LYS A 11 16.29 -0.09 19.70
CA LYS A 11 17.41 -0.77 20.41
C LYS A 11 17.32 -2.29 20.33
N ASN A 12 16.10 -2.83 20.28
CA ASN A 12 15.84 -4.25 20.10
C ASN A 12 15.91 -4.70 18.63
N SER A 13 16.50 -3.90 17.72
CA SER A 13 16.58 -4.12 16.26
C SER A 13 15.26 -4.39 15.53
N SER A 14 14.12 -4.05 16.14
CA SER A 14 12.88 -3.82 15.39
C SER A 14 13.03 -2.56 14.53
N ASN A 15 12.22 -2.45 13.47
CA ASN A 15 12.25 -1.28 12.58
C ASN A 15 10.83 -0.72 12.43
N SER A 16 10.71 0.60 12.39
CA SER A 16 9.48 1.31 12.05
C SER A 16 9.73 2.31 10.94
N GLY A 17 8.87 2.32 9.95
CA GLY A 17 8.88 3.28 8.86
C GLY A 17 7.62 4.11 8.89
N ILE A 18 7.74 5.42 8.69
CA ILE A 18 6.61 6.27 8.34
C ILE A 18 6.93 6.96 7.03
N GLY A 19 5.95 7.08 6.16
CA GLY A 19 6.18 7.73 4.87
C GLY A 19 4.93 8.33 4.26
N ALA A 20 5.17 9.25 3.35
CA ALA A 20 4.17 9.90 2.51
C ALA A 20 4.65 9.88 1.06
N LYS A 21 3.74 9.60 0.13
CA LYS A 21 4.00 9.50 -1.30
C LYS A 21 2.95 10.30 -2.05
N TYR A 22 3.38 11.10 -3.01
CA TYR A 22 2.51 11.82 -3.94
C TYR A 22 2.82 11.38 -5.36
N TYR A 23 1.79 10.85 -6.02
CA TYR A 23 1.87 10.38 -7.39
C TYR A 23 1.07 11.33 -8.27
N ASN A 24 1.70 11.80 -9.34
CA ASN A 24 1.09 12.67 -10.32
C ASN A 24 1.46 12.17 -11.72
N LEU A 25 0.53 12.31 -12.66
CA LEU A 25 0.76 12.03 -14.06
C LEU A 25 1.39 13.27 -14.69
N ILE A 26 2.57 13.13 -15.30
CA ILE A 26 3.13 14.17 -16.16
C ILE A 26 2.83 13.72 -17.59
N GLY A 27 1.68 14.12 -18.11
CA GLY A 27 1.29 13.83 -19.49
C GLY A 27 2.04 14.75 -20.46
N PHE A 28 2.84 14.17 -21.35
CA PHE A 28 3.39 14.89 -22.51
C PHE A 28 2.44 14.84 -23.72
N ASP A 29 1.38 14.04 -23.66
CA ASP A 29 0.39 13.87 -24.73
C ASP A 29 -0.96 13.38 -24.18
N THR A 30 -2.05 13.74 -24.84
CA THR A 30 -3.45 13.46 -24.44
C THR A 30 -3.83 11.97 -24.57
N ASP A 31 -3.07 11.20 -25.34
CA ASP A 31 -3.25 9.75 -25.56
C ASP A 31 -2.25 8.89 -24.76
N ALA A 32 -1.48 9.49 -23.85
CA ALA A 32 -0.50 8.76 -23.05
C ALA A 32 -1.22 7.83 -22.05
N SER A 33 -1.39 6.57 -22.46
CA SER A 33 -1.93 5.52 -21.60
C SER A 33 -0.90 5.15 -20.53
N PHE A 34 -1.33 5.06 -19.27
CA PHE A 34 -0.48 4.62 -18.17
C PHE A 34 -0.01 3.19 -18.45
N LEU A 35 1.25 3.04 -18.89
CA LEU A 35 1.85 1.74 -19.08
C LEU A 35 2.10 1.16 -17.68
N ALA A 36 1.21 0.28 -17.24
CA ALA A 36 1.37 -0.54 -16.04
C ALA A 36 2.50 -1.58 -16.25
N SER A 37 3.66 -1.17 -16.77
CA SER A 37 4.83 -2.02 -16.91
C SER A 37 5.37 -2.32 -15.52
N PHE A 38 4.92 -3.44 -14.96
CA PHE A 38 5.53 -4.21 -13.87
C PHE A 38 6.00 -3.43 -12.65
N THR A 39 5.45 -2.26 -12.39
CA THR A 39 5.81 -1.50 -11.20
C THR A 39 4.90 -2.01 -10.09
N ASN A 40 5.50 -2.67 -9.11
CA ASN A 40 4.92 -3.03 -7.82
C ASN A 40 4.57 -1.75 -7.02
N LEU A 41 3.76 -0.86 -7.60
CA LEU A 41 3.12 0.22 -6.89
C LEU A 41 2.07 -0.41 -5.99
N PHE A 42 2.49 -0.83 -4.79
CA PHE A 42 1.61 -1.22 -3.70
C PHE A 42 0.94 0.05 -3.14
N ILE A 43 0.14 0.71 -3.98
CA ILE A 43 -0.69 1.87 -3.65
C ILE A 43 -2.09 1.31 -3.38
N GLY A 44 -2.28 0.78 -2.18
CA GLY A 44 -3.50 0.08 -1.81
C GLY A 44 -3.80 -1.14 -2.68
N GLU A 45 -4.96 -1.74 -2.46
CA GLU A 45 -5.42 -2.89 -3.21
C GLU A 45 -6.30 -2.48 -4.39
N VAL A 46 -7.20 -1.53 -4.19
CA VAL A 46 -8.14 -1.08 -5.25
C VAL A 46 -7.61 0.10 -6.03
N MET A 47 -6.91 1.04 -5.40
CA MET A 47 -6.24 2.12 -6.14
C MET A 47 -5.16 1.61 -7.11
N ARG A 48 -4.65 0.39 -6.91
CA ARG A 48 -3.81 -0.31 -7.89
C ARG A 48 -4.57 -0.66 -9.18
N LEU A 49 -5.86 -0.98 -9.07
CA LEU A 49 -6.73 -1.30 -10.21
C LEU A 49 -7.21 -0.02 -10.92
N ASP A 50 -7.39 1.07 -10.18
CA ASP A 50 -7.90 2.35 -10.67
C ASP A 50 -6.80 3.42 -10.94
N ALA A 51 -5.54 3.01 -11.08
CA ALA A 51 -4.38 3.90 -11.29
C ALA A 51 -4.45 4.81 -12.55
N ILE A 52 -5.52 4.68 -13.33
CA ILE A 52 -5.88 5.57 -14.44
C ILE A 52 -6.17 7.00 -13.94
N ASP A 53 -6.69 7.16 -12.72
CA ASP A 53 -7.14 8.46 -12.24
C ASP A 53 -6.18 9.13 -11.21
N LEU A 54 -4.93 9.37 -11.62
CA LEU A 54 -3.98 10.24 -10.90
C LEU A 54 -4.43 11.72 -10.93
N PRO A 55 -4.02 12.59 -9.98
CA PRO A 55 -3.07 12.40 -8.90
C PRO A 55 -3.63 11.83 -7.59
N LEU A 56 -2.79 11.07 -6.88
CA LEU A 56 -3.11 10.48 -5.59
C LEU A 56 -2.01 10.73 -4.54
N PHE A 57 -2.42 10.73 -3.28
CA PHE A 57 -1.57 10.86 -2.11
C PHE A 57 -1.71 9.63 -1.23
N ALA A 58 -0.60 9.11 -0.73
CA ALA A 58 -0.57 7.95 0.15
C ALA A 58 0.28 8.26 1.39
N VAL A 59 -0.16 7.82 2.54
CA VAL A 59 0.63 7.80 3.78
C VAL A 59 0.64 6.41 4.35
N TYR A 60 1.73 6.05 5.00
CA TYR A 60 1.83 4.76 5.68
C TYR A 60 2.65 4.86 6.95
N ALA A 61 2.36 3.93 7.85
CA ALA A 61 3.18 3.61 9.00
C ALA A 61 3.32 2.10 9.08
N GLU A 62 4.55 1.62 9.20
CA GLU A 62 4.84 0.20 9.35
C GLU A 62 5.74 -0.06 10.55
N HIS A 63 5.58 -1.23 11.16
CA HIS A 63 6.45 -1.75 12.18
C HIS A 63 6.76 -3.22 11.89
N THR A 64 8.05 -3.57 11.83
CA THR A 64 8.53 -4.94 11.73
C THR A 64 9.26 -5.33 13.02
N GLY A 65 8.77 -6.34 13.71
CA GLY A 65 9.36 -6.86 14.94
C GLY A 65 10.64 -7.68 14.69
N LYS A 66 11.58 -7.63 15.64
CA LYS A 66 12.74 -8.54 15.64
C LYS A 66 12.36 -9.90 16.23
N SER A 67 11.90 -10.80 15.38
CA SER A 67 11.86 -12.24 15.69
C SER A 67 12.33 -13.05 14.48
N LYS A 68 12.50 -14.37 14.63
CA LYS A 68 12.85 -15.26 13.51
C LYS A 68 11.81 -15.19 12.39
N VAL A 69 10.54 -15.01 12.76
CA VAL A 69 9.43 -14.97 11.82
C VAL A 69 9.16 -13.57 11.26
N LYS A 70 9.74 -12.53 11.87
CA LYS A 70 9.61 -11.12 11.45
C LYS A 70 8.14 -10.71 11.26
N PRO A 71 7.34 -10.71 12.34
CA PRO A 71 5.97 -10.20 12.27
C PRO A 71 6.01 -8.73 11.91
N PHE A 72 5.03 -8.29 11.14
CA PHE A 72 4.87 -6.89 10.79
C PHE A 72 3.41 -6.49 10.84
N VAL A 73 3.23 -5.19 11.05
CA VAL A 73 1.96 -4.49 10.88
C VAL A 73 2.25 -3.25 10.04
N LYS A 74 1.35 -2.94 9.12
CA LYS A 74 1.40 -1.73 8.32
C LYS A 74 -0.01 -1.17 8.19
N LEU A 75 -0.13 0.11 8.44
CA LEU A 75 -1.33 0.89 8.16
C LEU A 75 -1.01 1.81 7.00
N GLN A 76 -1.83 1.80 5.98
CA GLN A 76 -1.71 2.66 4.81
C GLN A 76 -3.03 3.35 4.55
N HIS A 77 -2.97 4.62 4.17
CA HIS A 77 -4.14 5.36 3.72
C HIS A 77 -3.79 6.04 2.40
N VAL A 78 -4.63 5.85 1.40
CA VAL A 78 -4.48 6.41 0.06
C VAL A 78 -5.72 7.23 -0.24
N MET A 79 -5.51 8.43 -0.78
CA MET A 79 -6.58 9.33 -1.20
C MET A 79 -6.30 9.86 -2.60
N GLN A 80 -7.36 9.88 -3.39
CA GLN A 80 -7.33 10.44 -4.72
C GLN A 80 -7.70 11.92 -4.64
N THR A 81 -6.87 12.78 -5.23
CA THR A 81 -7.03 14.23 -5.11
C THR A 81 -7.90 14.84 -6.21
N GLN A 82 -8.14 14.10 -7.29
CA GLN A 82 -9.01 14.48 -8.41
C GLN A 82 -10.01 13.34 -8.73
N SER A 83 -11.04 13.60 -9.54
CA SER A 83 -12.06 12.60 -9.95
C SER A 83 -12.92 12.05 -8.77
N SER A 84 -13.24 10.76 -8.77
CA SER A 84 -14.17 9.97 -7.93
C SER A 84 -13.95 10.06 -6.41
N LYS A 85 -12.95 10.82 -5.95
CA LYS A 85 -12.57 11.04 -4.54
C LYS A 85 -12.48 9.74 -3.74
N ILE A 86 -11.86 8.73 -4.35
CA ILE A 86 -11.67 7.43 -3.71
C ILE A 86 -10.69 7.60 -2.55
N GLN A 87 -11.02 6.99 -1.43
CA GLN A 87 -10.19 6.86 -0.24
C GLN A 87 -10.13 5.40 0.15
N GLU A 88 -8.92 4.91 0.37
CA GLU A 88 -8.65 3.52 0.73
C GLU A 88 -7.79 3.50 2.00
N THR A 89 -8.19 2.71 2.99
CA THR A 89 -7.44 2.50 4.22
C THR A 89 -7.17 1.03 4.40
N ASP A 90 -5.90 0.65 4.42
CA ASP A 90 -5.44 -0.72 4.49
C ASP A 90 -4.71 -0.99 5.80
N LEU A 91 -5.15 -2.04 6.48
CA LEU A 91 -4.42 -2.67 7.56
C LEU A 91 -3.82 -3.98 7.05
N GLU A 92 -2.50 -4.01 6.95
CA GLU A 92 -1.74 -5.22 6.64
C GLU A 92 -1.11 -5.76 7.93
N ILE A 93 -1.29 -7.05 8.19
CA ILE A 93 -0.60 -7.78 9.25
C ILE A 93 0.00 -9.05 8.68
N GLY A 94 1.18 -9.44 9.12
CA GLY A 94 1.76 -10.65 8.57
C GLY A 94 3.08 -11.05 9.17
N ILE A 95 3.66 -12.06 8.55
CA ILE A 95 4.89 -12.70 8.94
C ILE A 95 5.74 -12.85 7.68
N LYS A 96 6.94 -12.25 7.66
CA LYS A 96 7.82 -12.26 6.47
C LYS A 96 8.57 -13.60 6.30
N HIS A 97 8.83 -14.35 7.38
CA HIS A 97 9.64 -15.57 7.34
C HIS A 97 9.09 -16.70 8.23
N LEU A 98 7.93 -17.27 7.89
CA LEU A 98 7.38 -18.41 8.64
C LEU A 98 8.29 -19.65 8.53
N THR A 99 8.65 -19.99 7.30
CA THR A 99 9.88 -20.69 6.94
C THR A 99 10.69 -19.70 6.09
N LYS A 100 12.00 -19.86 5.89
CA LYS A 100 12.82 -18.89 5.12
C LYS A 100 12.25 -18.55 3.72
N HIS A 101 11.30 -19.35 3.25
CA HIS A 101 10.65 -19.32 1.95
C HIS A 101 9.19 -18.86 1.98
N ILE A 102 8.56 -18.74 3.16
CA ILE A 102 7.12 -18.48 3.28
C ILE A 102 6.86 -17.14 3.94
N ARG A 103 6.08 -16.30 3.25
CA ARG A 103 5.46 -15.08 3.77
C ARG A 103 3.95 -15.28 3.81
N CYS A 104 3.33 -14.92 4.94
CA CYS A 104 1.89 -14.87 5.09
C CYS A 104 1.48 -13.43 5.43
N THR A 105 0.49 -12.90 4.72
CA THR A 105 -0.01 -11.54 4.93
C THR A 105 -1.54 -11.56 4.93
N GLY A 106 -2.16 -11.06 5.99
CA GLY A 106 -3.56 -10.67 6.01
C GLY A 106 -3.67 -9.18 5.70
N ILE A 107 -4.62 -8.80 4.85
CA ILE A 107 -4.91 -7.43 4.45
C ILE A 107 -6.40 -7.20 4.69
N PHE A 108 -6.73 -6.12 5.37
CA PHE A 108 -8.10 -5.64 5.52
C PHE A 108 -8.17 -4.21 5.01
N SER A 109 -9.11 -3.94 4.12
CA SER A 109 -9.22 -2.66 3.41
C SER A 109 -10.62 -2.09 3.61
N ARG A 110 -10.71 -0.80 3.91
CA ARG A 110 -11.94 -0.01 3.84
C ARG A 110 -11.81 0.98 2.70
N ILE A 111 -12.82 1.01 1.84
CA ILE A 111 -12.85 1.83 0.63
C ILE A 111 -14.09 2.70 0.69
N ALA A 112 -13.89 4.00 0.62
CA ALA A 112 -14.93 4.99 0.53
C ALA A 112 -14.76 5.75 -0.80
N THR A 113 -15.84 5.89 -1.55
CA THR A 113 -15.84 6.62 -2.82
C THR A 113 -17.14 7.37 -2.98
N SER A 114 -17.11 8.51 -3.66
CA SER A 114 -18.33 9.24 -4.00
C SER A 114 -19.20 8.54 -5.04
N ALA A 115 -18.67 7.53 -5.74
CA ALA A 115 -19.39 6.74 -6.73
C ALA A 115 -20.29 5.65 -6.14
N LEU A 116 -20.05 5.26 -4.87
CA LEU A 116 -20.82 4.25 -4.14
C LEU A 116 -21.52 4.93 -2.96
N SER A 117 -22.76 4.51 -2.67
CA SER A 117 -23.52 5.05 -1.54
C SER A 117 -23.06 4.52 -0.18
N GLU A 118 -22.27 3.45 -0.17
CA GLU A 118 -21.84 2.74 1.03
C GLU A 118 -20.33 2.46 0.98
N ASP A 119 -19.72 2.37 2.16
CA ASP A 119 -18.33 1.95 2.31
C ASP A 119 -18.19 0.47 1.90
N TYR A 120 -17.20 0.18 1.08
CA TYR A 120 -16.84 -1.18 0.71
C TYR A 120 -15.71 -1.70 1.59
N TYR A 121 -15.81 -2.96 2.03
CA TYR A 121 -14.79 -3.60 2.85
C TYR A 121 -14.27 -4.84 2.15
N MET A 122 -12.94 -5.02 2.17
CA MET A 122 -12.27 -6.19 1.60
C MET A 122 -11.37 -6.84 2.64
N ALA A 123 -11.32 -8.16 2.62
CA ALA A 123 -10.31 -8.93 3.35
C ALA A 123 -9.59 -9.86 2.38
N ARG A 124 -8.27 -9.96 2.51
CA ARG A 124 -7.44 -10.89 1.75
C ARG A 124 -6.45 -11.57 2.68
N ILE A 125 -6.22 -12.84 2.43
CA ILE A 125 -5.10 -13.58 3.00
C ILE A 125 -4.22 -14.02 1.84
N GLU A 126 -2.92 -13.72 1.93
CA GLU A 126 -1.95 -14.00 0.90
C GLU A 126 -0.81 -14.86 1.47
N LEU A 127 -0.55 -15.98 0.83
CA LEU A 127 0.60 -16.83 1.10
C LEU A 127 1.55 -16.76 -0.09
N ARG A 128 2.76 -16.24 0.12
CA ARG A 128 3.82 -16.24 -0.89
C ARG A 128 4.88 -17.25 -0.50
N MET A 129 5.21 -18.13 -1.44
CA MET A 129 6.29 -19.09 -1.32
C MET A 129 7.35 -18.79 -2.37
N ALA A 130 8.59 -18.54 -1.94
CA ALA A 130 9.74 -18.40 -2.82
C ALA A 130 10.54 -19.71 -2.78
N ILE A 131 10.51 -20.45 -3.89
CA ILE A 131 11.26 -21.70 -4.09
C ILE A 131 12.68 -21.36 -4.53
#